data_AF-A0A7X3KBT7-F1
#
_entry.id   AF-A0A7X3KBT7-F1
#
_cell.length_a   1.000
_cell.length_b   1.000
_cell.length_c   1.000
_cell.angle_alpha   90.00
_cell.angle_beta   90.00
_cell.angle_gamma   90.00
#
_symmetry.space_group_name_H-M   'P 1'
#
loop_
_entity.id
_entity.type
_entity.pdbx_description
1 polymer ?
#
loop_
_entity_poly.entity_id
_entity_poly.type
_entity_poly.pdbx_seq_one_letter_code
_entity_poly.pdbx_strand_id
1 'polypeptide(L)' 'AFLLKKEESIRLALSVPYNNGLVEGTNNKIKLLKRSAFGFRKHEHLFARIYWMQTPAVHSI' A
#
# COMPACT_ATOMS: atom_id res chain seq x y z
N ALA A 1 8.37 -28.17 -8.97
CA ALA A 1 7.93 -26.79 -9.29
C ALA A 1 7.46 -26.08 -8.03
N PHE A 2 7.79 -24.80 -7.84
CA PHE A 2 7.46 -24.02 -6.63
C PHE A 2 5.95 -23.99 -6.32
N LEU A 3 5.12 -23.86 -7.35
CA LEU A 3 3.66 -23.77 -7.21
C LEU A 3 3.02 -25.07 -6.73
N LEU A 4 3.52 -26.23 -7.19
CA LEU A 4 3.04 -27.55 -6.72
C LEU A 4 3.26 -27.73 -5.21
N LYS A 5 4.31 -27.12 -4.65
CA LYS A 5 4.57 -27.14 -3.19
C LYS A 5 3.59 -26.27 -2.38
N LYS A 6 2.86 -25.36 -3.03
CA LYS A 6 1.97 -24.37 -2.41
C LYS A 6 0.49 -24.62 -2.69
N GLU A 7 0.16 -25.71 -3.36
CA GLU A 7 -1.21 -26.08 -3.76
C GLU A 7 -2.22 -26.00 -2.60
N GLU A 8 -1.89 -26.59 -1.45
CA GLU A 8 -2.71 -26.55 -0.23
C GLU A 8 -3.02 -25.13 0.24
N SER A 9 -2.00 -24.26 0.29
CA SER A 9 -2.17 -22.87 0.70
C SER A 9 -2.98 -22.04 -0.29
N ILE A 10 -2.89 -22.35 -1.59
CA ILE A 10 -3.67 -21.68 -2.63
C ILE A 10 -5.13 -22.10 -2.53
N ARG A 11 -5.42 -23.39 -2.32
CA ARG A 11 -6.78 -23.88 -2.09
C ARG A 11 -7.42 -23.24 -0.85
N LEU A 12 -6.68 -23.15 0.25
CA LEU A 12 -7.16 -22.51 1.48
C LEU A 12 -7.44 -21.02 1.30
N ALA A 13 -6.59 -20.31 0.56
CA ALA A 13 -6.78 -18.88 0.29
C ALA A 13 -8.04 -18.59 -0.55
N LEU A 14 -8.50 -19.55 -1.35
CA LEU A 14 -9.73 -19.43 -2.15
C LEU A 14 -10.99 -19.81 -1.37
N SER A 15 -10.88 -20.63 -0.31
CA SER A 15 -12.04 -21.09 0.46
C SER A 15 -12.38 -20.16 1.63
N VAL A 16 -11.40 -19.46 2.19
CA VAL A 16 -11.56 -18.60 3.37
C VAL A 16 -11.93 -17.18 2.94
N PRO A 17 -12.89 -16.51 3.60
CA PRO A 17 -13.29 -15.14 3.25
C PRO A 17 -12.27 -14.07 3.69
N TYR A 18 -11.29 -14.44 4.50
CA TYR A 18 -10.25 -13.57 5.04
C TYR A 18 -9.02 -13.56 4.14
N ASN A 19 -8.48 -12.37 3.88
CA ASN A 19 -7.24 -12.19 3.15
C ASN A 19 -6.34 -11.15 3.84
N ASN A 20 -5.03 -11.25 3.60
CA ASN A 20 -4.04 -10.31 4.14
C ASN A 20 -3.98 -8.99 3.36
N GLY A 21 -4.79 -8.83 2.31
CA GLY A 21 -4.69 -7.72 1.36
C GLY A 21 -4.89 -6.35 2.02
N LEU A 22 -5.82 -6.25 2.98
CA LEU A 22 -6.06 -5.01 3.72
C LEU A 22 -4.83 -4.60 4.55
N VAL A 23 -4.25 -5.55 5.26
CA VAL A 23 -3.09 -5.31 6.14
C VAL A 23 -1.85 -4.99 5.30
N GLU A 24 -1.61 -5.76 4.23
CA GLU A 24 -0.50 -5.50 3.30
C GLU A 24 -0.65 -4.14 2.60
N GLY A 25 -1.86 -3.81 2.14
CA GLY A 25 -2.17 -2.51 1.55
C GLY A 25 -1.90 -1.36 2.52
N THR A 26 -2.29 -1.52 3.78
CA THR A 26 -2.02 -0.54 4.85
C THR A 26 -0.52 -0.38 5.10
N ASN A 27 0.20 -1.50 5.24
CA ASN A 27 1.65 -1.49 5.46
C ASN A 27 2.40 -0.83 4.30
N ASN A 28 1.99 -1.08 3.06
CA ASN A 28 2.59 -0.46 1.88
C ASN A 28 2.33 1.05 1.82
N LYS A 29 1.11 1.49 2.13
CA LYS A 29 0.79 2.93 2.24
C LYS A 29 1.65 3.62 3.29
N ILE A 30 1.80 3.03 4.48
CA ILE A 30 2.66 3.57 5.55
C ILE A 30 4.12 3.65 5.08
N LYS A 31 4.64 2.62 4.41
CA LYS A 31 6.01 2.63 3.87
C LYS A 31 6.21 3.75 2.84
N LEU A 32 5.24 3.95 1.96
CA LEU A 32 5.27 5.02 0.96
C LEU A 32 5.25 6.41 1.63
N LEU A 33 4.34 6.62 2.58
CA LEU A 33 4.25 7.87 3.35
C LEU A 33 5.55 8.19 4.08
N LYS A 34 6.17 7.19 4.72
CA LYS A 34 7.47 7.35 5.40
C LYS A 34 8.59 7.74 4.43
N ARG A 35 8.60 7.18 3.21
CA ARG A 35 9.57 7.55 2.17
C ARG A 35 9.35 8.99 1.69
N SER A 36 8.10 9.37 1.44
CA SER A 36 7.74 10.73 1.07
C SER A 36 8.01 11.74 2.19
N ALA A 37 7.95 11.32 3.45
CA ALA A 37 8.22 12.16 4.62
C ALA A 37 9.70 12.51 4.81
N PHE A 38 10.62 11.79 4.19
CA PHE A 38 12.05 12.03 4.36
C PHE A 38 12.43 13.46 3.94
N GLY A 39 13.09 14.20 4.84
CA GLY A 39 13.53 15.58 4.60
C GLY A 39 12.52 16.67 4.98
N PHE A 40 11.27 16.33 5.30
CA PHE A 40 10.31 17.32 5.80
C PHE A 40 10.57 17.65 7.27
N ARG A 41 10.80 18.94 7.57
CA ARG A 41 11.00 19.44 8.94
C ARG A 41 9.68 19.72 9.68
N LYS A 42 8.58 19.91 8.95
CA LYS A 42 7.24 20.18 9.50
C LYS A 42 6.21 19.22 8.89
N HIS A 43 5.31 18.69 9.72
CA HIS A 43 4.28 17.75 9.29
C HIS A 43 3.27 18.39 8.31
N GLU A 44 2.99 19.68 8.45
CA GLU A 44 2.08 20.43 7.56
C GLU A 44 2.51 20.36 6.09
N HIS A 45 3.81 20.48 5.80
CA HIS A 45 4.34 20.41 4.44
C HIS A 45 4.22 19.00 3.85
N LEU A 46 4.36 17.97 4.68
CA LEU A 46 4.13 16.59 4.29
C LEU A 46 2.66 16.36 3.93
N PHE A 47 1.71 16.80 4.78
CA PHE A 47 0.28 16.66 4.53
C PHE A 47 -0.16 17.43 3.29
N ALA A 48 0.34 18.66 3.11
CA ALA A 48 0.12 19.42 1.89
C ALA A 48 0.57 18.62 0.67
N ARG A 49 1.80 18.08 0.66
CA ARG A 49 2.33 17.29 -0.47
C ARG A 49 1.47 16.06 -0.76
N ILE A 50 1.02 15.34 0.27
CA ILE A 50 0.14 14.16 0.10
C ILE A 50 -1.20 14.58 -0.51
N TYR A 51 -1.80 15.66 -0.03
CA TYR A 51 -3.07 16.17 -0.55
C TYR A 51 -2.95 16.62 -2.02
N TRP A 52 -1.88 17.33 -2.36
CA TRP A 52 -1.54 17.68 -3.74
C TRP A 52 -1.37 16.43 -4.62
N MET A 53 -0.66 15.40 -4.14
CA MET A 53 -0.50 14.14 -4.87
C MET A 53 -1.81 13.37 -5.07
N GLN A 54 -2.80 13.52 -4.19
CA GLN A 54 -4.10 12.86 -4.31
C GLN A 54 -5.12 13.66 -5.12
N THR A 55 -4.79 14.89 -5.50
CA THR A 55 -5.70 15.75 -6.26
C THR A 55 -5.79 15.25 -7.70
N PRO A 56 -7.01 15.08 -8.26
CA PRO A 56 -7.20 14.55 -9.61
C PRO A 56 -6.55 15.40 -10.71
N ALA A 57 -6.36 16.71 -10.48
CA ALA A 57 -5.71 17.63 -11.41
C ALA A 57 -4.24 17.29 -11.73
N VAL A 58 -3.54 16.52 -10.88
CA VAL A 58 -2.17 16.07 -11.13
C VAL A 58 -2.11 14.81 -12.00
N HIS A 59 -3.19 14.03 -12.05
CA HIS A 59 -3.26 12.77 -12.79
C HIS A 59 -3.81 12.93 -14.22
N SER A 60 -4.23 14.15 -14.57
CA SER A 60 -4.81 14.51 -15.87
C SER A 60 -3.84 15.24 -16.81
N ILE A 61 -2.54 15.26 -16.47
CA ILE A 61 -1.44 15.73 -17.32
C ILE A 61 -0.68 14.49 -17.80
#